data_AF-A0A3D2VPK2-F1
#
_entry.id   AF-A0A3D2VPK2-F1
#
_cell.length_a   1.000
_cell.length_b   1.000
_cell.length_c   1.000
_cell.angle_alpha   90.00
_cell.angle_beta   90.00
_cell.angle_gamma   90.00
#
_symmetry.space_group_name_H-M   'P 1'
#
loop_
_entity.id
_entity.type
_entity.pdbx_description
1 polymer ?
#
loop_
_entity_poly.entity_id
_entity_poly.type
_entity_poly.pdbx_seq_one_letter_code
_entity_poly.pdbx_strand_id
1 'polypeptide(L)'
;MLGYTELVLAGLPRDSRPRQQLEKVLAAAKRARAVVGKILTFSRRGESARKPVELQRVASEAVQLLRASLPATIAIDESLRVESGWVEADADQLQQVLINLGANAAHAMPDGGTITVRLEPATVELPADADLPRLKPGRYLRLSLSDTGCGMDQATQARIFEPF
;
A
#
# COMPACT_ATOMS: atom_id res chain seq x y z
N MET A 1 0.59 26.42 -6.50
CA MET A 1 1.67 26.18 -7.49
C MET A 1 1.26 25.19 -8.57
N LEU A 2 0.99 23.91 -8.27
CA LEU A 2 0.64 22.89 -9.28
C LEU A 2 -0.46 23.32 -10.27
N GLY A 3 -1.60 23.81 -9.77
CA GLY A 3 -2.70 24.25 -10.64
C GLY A 3 -2.37 25.44 -11.54
N TYR A 4 -1.53 26.37 -11.08
CA TYR A 4 -1.05 27.48 -11.93
C TYR A 4 -0.07 26.99 -12.99
N THR A 5 0.82 26.06 -12.65
CA THR A 5 1.75 25.44 -13.60
C THR A 5 1.00 24.67 -14.69
N GLU A 6 -0.06 23.93 -14.34
CA GLU A 6 -0.90 23.21 -15.29
C GLU A 6 -1.68 24.16 -16.22
N LEU A 7 -2.21 25.27 -15.68
CA LEU A 7 -2.87 26.33 -16.46
C LEU A 7 -1.92 26.98 -17.49
N VAL A 8 -0.69 27.30 -17.09
CA VAL A 8 0.30 27.89 -18.00
C VAL A 8 0.77 26.88 -19.06
N LEU A 9 0.94 25.61 -18.69
CA LEU A 9 1.27 24.54 -19.63
C LEU A 9 0.18 24.32 -20.70
N ALA A 10 -1.09 24.53 -20.35
CA ALA A 10 -2.21 24.39 -21.28
C ALA A 10 -2.18 25.45 -22.41
N GLY A 11 -1.57 26.62 -22.16
CA GLY A 11 -1.45 27.70 -23.15
C GLY A 11 -0.15 27.70 -23.96
N LEU A 12 0.79 26.79 -23.69
CA LEU A 12 2.12 26.79 -24.32
C LEU A 12 2.25 25.80 -25.48
N PRO A 13 2.93 26.16 -26.59
CA PRO A 13 3.25 25.23 -27.67
C PRO A 13 4.05 24.02 -27.18
N ARG A 14 3.76 22.84 -27.73
CA ARG A 14 4.34 21.55 -27.30
C ARG A 14 5.87 21.50 -27.37
N ASP A 15 6.47 22.19 -28.34
CA ASP A 15 7.93 22.19 -28.54
C ASP A 15 8.63 23.43 -27.96
N SER A 16 7.93 24.22 -27.15
CA SER A 16 8.52 25.43 -26.58
C SER A 16 9.44 25.12 -25.39
N ARG A 17 10.61 25.75 -25.36
CA ARG A 17 11.57 25.64 -24.24
C ARG A 17 10.96 25.96 -22.86
N PRO A 18 10.07 26.96 -22.71
CA PRO A 18 9.37 27.21 -21.44
C PRO A 18 8.48 26.05 -21.00
N ARG A 19 7.84 25.34 -21.94
CA ARG A 19 7.01 24.17 -21.63
C ARG A 19 7.84 23.04 -21.06
N GLN A 20 8.96 22.70 -21.68
CA GLN A 20 9.88 21.66 -21.18
C GLN A 20 10.42 21.97 -19.77
N GLN A 21 10.67 23.25 -19.46
CA GLN A 21 11.08 23.68 -18.13
C GLN A 21 9.94 23.55 -17.11
N LEU A 22 8.73 23.97 -17.47
CA LEU A 22 7.54 23.86 -16.61
C LEU A 22 7.11 22.41 -16.37
N GLU A 23 7.30 21.51 -17.34
CA GLU A 23 7.08 20.07 -17.17
C GLU A 23 8.03 19.48 -16.11
N LYS A 24 9.31 19.90 -16.10
CA LYS A 24 10.27 19.51 -15.05
C LYS A 24 9.87 20.03 -13.67
N VAL A 25 9.40 21.29 -13.59
CA VAL A 25 8.88 21.88 -12.34
C VAL A 25 7.64 21.13 -11.85
N LEU A 26 6.71 20.80 -12.75
CA LEU A 26 5.51 20.04 -12.43
C LEU A 26 5.86 18.65 -11.90
N ALA A 27 6.81 17.96 -12.54
CA ALA A 27 7.28 16.66 -12.09
C ALA A 27 7.95 16.73 -10.71
N ALA A 28 8.79 17.74 -10.46
CA ALA A 28 9.42 17.95 -9.15
C ALA A 28 8.38 18.26 -8.06
N ALA A 29 7.39 19.11 -8.35
CA ALA A 29 6.33 19.44 -7.41
C ALA A 29 5.41 18.24 -7.10
N LYS A 30 5.13 17.38 -8.09
CA LYS A 30 4.40 16.11 -7.88
C LYS A 30 5.19 15.16 -6.98
N ARG A 31 6.50 15.03 -7.19
CA ARG A 31 7.39 14.24 -6.30
C ARG A 31 7.43 14.81 -4.88
N ALA A 32 7.59 16.12 -4.72
CA ALA A 32 7.59 16.77 -3.41
C ALA A 32 6.26 16.57 -2.69
N ARG A 33 5.12 16.69 -3.39
CA ARG A 33 3.79 16.38 -2.84
C ARG A 33 3.69 14.92 -2.38
N ALA A 34 4.24 13.98 -3.13
CA ALA A 34 4.26 12.57 -2.72
C ALA A 34 5.09 12.36 -1.45
N VAL A 35 6.26 13.00 -1.34
CA VAL A 35 7.12 12.93 -0.14
C VAL A 35 6.46 13.59 1.06
N VAL A 36 5.94 14.80 0.91
CA VAL A 36 5.21 15.50 1.98
C VAL A 36 3.94 14.74 2.36
N GLY A 37 3.25 14.13 1.40
CA GLY A 37 2.12 13.24 1.66
C GLY A 37 2.52 12.06 2.55
N LYS A 38 3.64 11.38 2.25
CA LYS A 38 4.17 10.30 3.10
C LYS A 38 4.53 10.79 4.50
N ILE A 39 5.18 11.96 4.63
CA ILE A 39 5.53 12.57 5.92
C ILE A 39 4.26 12.94 6.71
N LEU A 40 3.25 13.52 6.05
CA LEU A 40 1.99 13.90 6.68
C LEU A 40 1.12 12.69 7.03
N THR A 41 1.14 11.60 6.25
CA THR A 41 0.50 10.33 6.63
C THR A 41 1.18 9.73 7.86
N PHE A 42 2.51 9.85 7.95
CA PHE A 42 3.26 9.43 9.13
C PHE A 42 3.01 10.32 10.37
N SER A 43 2.85 11.64 10.15
CA SER A 43 2.61 12.64 11.19
C SER A 43 1.14 12.71 11.63
N ARG A 44 0.19 12.42 10.72
CA ARG A 44 -1.21 12.12 11.02
C ARG A 44 -1.31 10.73 11.66
N ARG A 45 -0.82 10.62 12.89
CA ARG A 45 -1.58 9.92 13.93
C ARG A 45 -2.79 10.81 14.32
N GLY A 46 -3.53 11.33 13.34
CA GLY A 46 -4.81 11.98 13.56
C GLY A 46 -5.79 10.92 14.02
N GLU A 47 -6.69 11.27 14.94
CA GLU A 47 -7.68 10.39 15.57
C GLU A 47 -8.13 9.24 14.65
N SER A 48 -7.52 8.07 14.84
CA SER A 48 -7.90 6.86 14.13
C SER A 48 -9.34 6.56 14.55
N ALA A 49 -10.28 6.81 13.63
CA ALA A 49 -11.69 6.55 13.87
C ALA A 49 -11.94 5.05 13.72
N ARG A 50 -11.35 4.24 14.62
CA ARG A 50 -11.58 2.80 14.66
C ARG A 50 -13.08 2.56 14.79
N LYS A 51 -13.62 1.85 13.82
CA LYS A 51 -15.03 1.48 13.76
C LYS A 51 -15.11 0.01 13.35
N PRO A 52 -16.27 -0.64 13.56
CA PRO A 52 -16.54 -1.92 12.93
C PRO A 52 -16.41 -1.78 11.41
N VAL A 53 -15.52 -2.57 10.82
CA VAL A 53 -15.20 -2.59 9.39
C VAL A 53 -15.28 -4.03 8.90
N GLU A 54 -15.92 -4.23 7.76
CA GLU A 54 -15.92 -5.51 7.05
C GLU A 54 -14.62 -5.65 6.25
N LEU A 55 -13.68 -6.43 6.76
CA LEU A 55 -12.33 -6.57 6.22
C LEU A 55 -12.32 -7.14 4.79
N GLN A 56 -13.23 -8.05 4.49
CA GLN A 56 -13.41 -8.60 3.14
C GLN A 56 -13.68 -7.49 2.12
N ARG A 57 -14.53 -6.52 2.47
CA ARG A 57 -14.88 -5.41 1.58
C ARG A 57 -13.66 -4.51 1.34
N VAL A 58 -12.98 -4.10 2.40
CA VAL A 58 -11.78 -3.25 2.31
C VAL A 58 -10.67 -3.92 1.51
N ALA A 59 -10.43 -5.22 1.73
CA ALA A 59 -9.45 -5.98 0.96
C ALA A 59 -9.82 -6.07 -0.52
N SER A 60 -11.10 -6.28 -0.84
CA SER A 60 -11.58 -6.35 -2.22
C SER A 60 -11.43 -5.01 -2.95
N GLU A 61 -11.77 -3.90 -2.29
CA GLU A 61 -11.60 -2.54 -2.83
C GLU A 61 -10.11 -2.23 -3.07
N ALA A 62 -9.23 -2.63 -2.15
CA ALA A 62 -7.79 -2.47 -2.33
C ALA A 62 -7.25 -3.30 -3.50
N VAL A 63 -7.70 -4.54 -3.68
CA VAL A 63 -7.27 -5.37 -4.82
C VAL A 63 -7.73 -4.77 -6.14
N GLN A 64 -8.93 -4.22 -6.24
CA GLN A 64 -9.39 -3.52 -7.44
C GLN A 64 -8.49 -2.34 -7.81
N LEU A 65 -8.07 -1.55 -6.82
CA LEU A 65 -7.13 -0.45 -7.03
C LEU A 65 -5.73 -0.94 -7.43
N LEU A 66 -5.25 -2.04 -6.86
CA LEU A 66 -3.99 -2.67 -7.28
C LEU A 66 -4.07 -3.13 -8.74
N ARG A 67 -5.14 -3.83 -9.13
CA ARG A 67 -5.35 -4.24 -10.54
C ARG A 67 -5.33 -3.07 -11.52
N ALA A 68 -5.86 -1.91 -11.10
CA ALA A 68 -5.88 -0.71 -11.95
C ALA A 68 -4.55 0.06 -12.00
N SER A 69 -3.65 -0.15 -11.03
CA SER A 69 -2.41 0.62 -10.89
C SER A 69 -1.14 -0.16 -11.23
N LEU A 70 -1.18 -1.49 -11.13
CA LEU A 70 -0.03 -2.34 -11.41
C LEU A 70 0.12 -2.63 -12.91
N PRO A 71 1.35 -2.90 -13.39
CA PRO A 71 1.58 -3.35 -14.76
C PRO A 71 0.79 -4.62 -15.09
N ALA A 72 0.37 -4.77 -16.34
CA ALA A 72 -0.35 -5.96 -16.83
C ALA A 72 0.46 -7.27 -16.73
N THR A 73 1.78 -7.17 -16.52
CA THR A 73 2.68 -8.32 -16.29
C THR A 73 2.55 -8.92 -14.89
N ILE A 74 1.80 -8.28 -13.98
CA ILE A 74 1.56 -8.78 -12.63
C ILE A 74 0.13 -9.32 -12.54
N ALA A 75 0.02 -10.63 -12.35
CA ALA A 75 -1.26 -11.25 -12.03
C ALA A 75 -1.61 -11.02 -10.56
N ILE A 76 -2.91 -10.89 -10.27
CA ILE A 76 -3.42 -10.86 -8.90
C ILE A 76 -4.40 -12.02 -8.71
N ASP A 77 -4.03 -12.93 -7.81
CA ASP A 77 -4.88 -13.99 -7.28
C ASP A 77 -5.44 -13.58 -5.93
N GLU A 78 -6.73 -13.76 -5.69
CA GLU A 78 -7.39 -13.35 -4.46
C GLU A 78 -8.32 -14.43 -3.90
N SER A 79 -8.25 -14.63 -2.59
CA SER A 79 -9.18 -15.47 -1.83
C SER A 79 -9.60 -14.74 -0.57
N LEU A 80 -10.66 -13.93 -0.68
CA LEU A 80 -11.06 -13.00 0.38
C LEU A 80 -12.33 -13.40 1.14
N ARG A 81 -12.95 -14.53 0.80
CA ARG A 81 -14.26 -14.92 1.37
C ARG A 81 -14.09 -15.51 2.77
N VAL A 82 -14.77 -14.92 3.75
CA VAL A 82 -14.85 -15.42 5.13
C VAL A 82 -16.28 -15.30 5.69
N GLU A 83 -16.66 -16.20 6.61
CA GLU A 83 -18.00 -16.21 7.21
C GLU A 83 -18.25 -15.01 8.14
N SER A 84 -17.21 -14.54 8.84
CA SER A 84 -17.25 -13.35 9.68
C SER A 84 -15.98 -12.53 9.48
N GLY A 85 -16.12 -11.38 8.82
CA GLY A 85 -15.01 -10.51 8.40
C GLY A 85 -14.90 -9.21 9.19
N TRP A 86 -15.63 -9.04 10.30
CA TRP A 86 -15.72 -7.76 11.00
C TRP A 86 -14.58 -7.55 11.99
N VAL A 87 -13.91 -6.40 11.90
CA VAL A 87 -12.81 -5.99 12.79
C VAL A 87 -12.98 -4.54 13.22
N GLU A 88 -12.44 -4.16 14.37
CA GLU A 88 -12.32 -2.75 14.77
C GLU A 88 -11.06 -2.13 14.17
N ALA A 89 -11.23 -1.34 13.12
CA ALA A 89 -10.12 -0.75 12.40
C ALA A 89 -10.50 0.58 11.73
N ASP A 90 -9.47 1.25 11.21
CA ASP A 90 -9.62 2.37 10.29
C ASP A 90 -9.50 1.81 8.86
N ALA A 91 -10.59 1.88 8.09
CA ALA A 91 -10.66 1.31 6.76
C ALA A 91 -9.65 1.93 5.79
N ASP A 92 -9.46 3.25 5.86
CA ASP A 92 -8.52 3.97 5.00
C ASP A 92 -7.08 3.54 5.29
N GLN A 93 -6.74 3.35 6.57
CA GLN A 93 -5.43 2.86 6.96
C GLN A 93 -5.19 1.42 6.50
N LEU A 94 -6.17 0.54 6.64
CA LEU A 94 -6.07 -0.86 6.17
C LEU A 94 -5.88 -0.93 4.65
N GLN A 95 -6.66 -0.15 3.90
CA GLN A 95 -6.52 -0.05 2.46
C GLN A 95 -5.13 0.47 2.07
N GLN A 96 -4.65 1.52 2.74
CA GLN A 96 -3.31 2.07 2.47
C GLN A 96 -2.19 1.06 2.74
N VAL A 97 -2.31 0.22 3.78
CA VAL A 97 -1.36 -0.87 4.05
C VAL A 97 -1.31 -1.83 2.86
N LEU A 98 -2.46 -2.28 2.36
CA LEU A 98 -2.51 -3.19 1.20
C LEU A 98 -1.93 -2.56 -0.07
N ILE A 99 -2.23 -1.28 -0.33
CA ILE A 99 -1.66 -0.55 -1.46
C ILE A 99 -0.13 -0.48 -1.37
N ASN A 100 0.40 -0.16 -0.17
CA ASN A 100 1.84 -0.09 0.04
C ASN A 100 2.53 -1.45 -0.15
N LEU A 101 1.92 -2.52 0.39
CA LEU A 101 2.44 -3.88 0.22
C LEU A 101 2.41 -4.32 -1.25
N GLY A 102 1.32 -4.04 -1.98
CA GLY A 102 1.23 -4.35 -3.40
C GLY A 102 2.24 -3.57 -4.26
N ALA A 103 2.51 -2.31 -3.94
CA ALA A 103 3.56 -1.53 -4.59
C ALA A 103 4.96 -2.13 -4.34
N ASN A 104 5.23 -2.57 -3.10
CA ASN A 104 6.49 -3.22 -2.75
C ASN A 104 6.65 -4.56 -3.50
N ALA A 105 5.59 -5.36 -3.56
CA ALA A 105 5.56 -6.61 -4.32
C ALA A 105 5.88 -6.36 -5.81
N ALA A 106 5.29 -5.33 -6.41
CA ALA A 106 5.57 -4.99 -7.80
C ALA A 106 7.04 -4.59 -8.04
N HIS A 107 7.65 -3.86 -7.11
CA HIS A 107 9.09 -3.55 -7.18
C HIS A 107 9.98 -4.80 -7.10
N ALA A 108 9.53 -5.85 -6.39
CA ALA A 108 10.24 -7.12 -6.30
C ALA A 108 10.09 -8.01 -7.54
N MET A 109 9.21 -7.65 -8.48
CA MET A 109 8.84 -8.42 -9.68
C MET A 109 8.98 -7.59 -10.97
N PRO A 110 10.19 -7.14 -11.34
CA PRO A 110 10.38 -6.27 -12.51
C PRO A 110 9.97 -6.91 -13.84
N ASP A 111 10.10 -8.24 -13.95
CA ASP A 111 9.75 -9.01 -15.15
C ASP A 111 8.31 -9.57 -15.14
N GLY A 112 7.51 -9.17 -14.15
CA GLY A 112 6.18 -9.73 -13.89
C GLY A 112 6.20 -10.87 -12.86
N GLY A 113 5.00 -11.34 -12.52
CA GLY A 113 4.83 -12.35 -11.48
C GLY A 113 3.40 -12.39 -10.96
N THR A 114 3.19 -12.96 -9.77
CA THR A 114 1.87 -13.09 -9.15
C THR A 114 1.87 -12.52 -7.75
N ILE A 115 0.90 -11.66 -7.47
CA ILE A 115 0.52 -11.27 -6.11
C ILE A 115 -0.65 -12.15 -5.68
N THR A 116 -0.56 -12.77 -4.51
CA THR A 116 -1.65 -13.53 -3.91
C THR A 116 -2.14 -12.82 -2.66
N VAL A 117 -3.42 -12.47 -2.62
CA VAL A 117 -4.07 -11.83 -1.47
C VAL A 117 -5.05 -12.81 -0.83
N ARG A 118 -4.86 -13.16 0.44
CA ARG A 118 -5.75 -14.10 1.15
C ARG A 118 -6.28 -13.51 2.43
N LEU A 119 -7.58 -13.64 2.65
CA LEU A 119 -8.24 -13.39 3.93
C LEU A 119 -8.80 -14.70 4.46
N GLU A 120 -8.36 -15.11 5.63
CA GLU A 120 -8.77 -16.38 6.23
C GLU A 120 -8.81 -16.29 7.76
N PRO A 121 -9.65 -17.09 8.43
CA PRO A 121 -9.57 -17.25 9.88
C PRO A 121 -8.24 -17.91 10.26
N ALA A 122 -7.62 -17.42 11.33
CA ALA A 122 -6.39 -17.97 11.88
C ALA A 122 -6.53 -18.11 13.40
N THR A 123 -6.06 -19.24 13.93
CA THR A 123 -5.87 -19.39 15.36
C THR A 123 -4.41 -19.07 15.67
N VAL A 124 -4.20 -18.09 16.53
CA VAL A 124 -2.87 -17.75 17.02
C VAL A 124 -2.65 -18.51 18.33
N GLU A 125 -1.63 -19.36 18.32
CA GLU A 125 -1.06 -19.97 19.50
C GLU A 125 0.31 -19.32 19.71
N LEU A 126 0.55 -18.76 20.89
CA LEU A 126 1.83 -18.15 21.23
C LEU A 126 2.56 -19.04 22.23
N PRO A 127 3.83 -19.40 21.95
CA PRO A 127 4.72 -19.92 22.98
C PRO A 127 4.74 -18.99 24.20
N ALA A 128 4.97 -19.54 25.39
CA ALA A 128 5.08 -18.75 26.62
C ALA A 128 6.13 -17.62 26.53
N ASP A 129 7.12 -17.80 25.65
CA ASP A 129 8.29 -16.92 25.47
C ASP A 129 8.13 -15.97 24.26
N ALA A 130 6.96 -15.93 23.62
CA ALA A 130 6.74 -15.10 22.46
C ALA A 130 6.60 -13.62 22.85
N ASP A 131 7.62 -12.83 22.54
CA ASP A 131 7.64 -11.39 22.80
C ASP A 131 6.89 -10.59 21.72
N LEU A 132 5.57 -10.80 21.62
CA LEU A 132 4.66 -10.03 20.77
C LEU A 132 3.69 -9.26 21.66
N PRO A 133 4.04 -8.05 22.14
CA PRO A 133 3.32 -7.34 23.20
C PRO A 133 1.85 -6.99 22.89
N ARG A 134 1.41 -7.14 21.63
CA ARG A 134 0.05 -6.80 21.17
C ARG A 134 -0.74 -7.99 20.62
N LEU A 135 -0.12 -9.14 20.44
CA LEU A 135 -0.79 -10.34 19.92
C LEU A 135 -1.04 -11.28 21.11
N LYS A 136 -2.28 -11.68 21.33
CA LYS A 136 -2.63 -12.66 22.37
C LYS A 136 -3.04 -13.97 21.68
N PRO A 137 -2.98 -15.12 22.36
CA PRO A 137 -3.58 -16.33 21.81
C PRO A 137 -5.08 -16.14 21.57
N GLY A 138 -5.61 -16.69 20.48
CA GLY A 138 -7.03 -16.58 20.16
C GLY A 138 -7.35 -16.69 18.67
N ARG A 139 -8.60 -16.36 18.34
CA ARG A 139 -9.11 -16.33 16.96
C ARG A 139 -8.87 -14.96 16.35
N TYR A 140 -8.27 -14.96 15.17
CA TYR A 140 -7.94 -13.79 14.38
C TYR A 140 -8.41 -13.96 12.93
N LEU A 141 -8.45 -12.84 12.22
CA LEU A 141 -8.46 -12.84 10.76
C LEU A 141 -7.02 -12.57 10.29
N ARG A 142 -6.51 -13.44 9.42
CA ARG A 142 -5.24 -13.24 8.73
C ARG A 142 -5.52 -12.68 7.35
N LEU A 143 -5.07 -11.45 7.13
CA LEU A 143 -4.97 -10.87 5.80
C LEU A 143 -3.51 -10.91 5.36
N SER A 144 -3.25 -11.67 4.30
CA SER A 144 -1.90 -11.89 3.77
C SER A 144 -1.80 -11.40 2.33
N LEU A 145 -0.62 -10.88 1.99
CA LEU A 145 -0.22 -10.54 0.64
C LEU A 145 1.15 -11.19 0.41
N SER A 146 1.22 -12.05 -0.60
CA SER A 146 2.43 -12.75 -1.03
C SER A 146 2.75 -12.35 -2.46
N ASP A 147 4.03 -12.32 -2.80
CA ASP A 147 4.52 -12.12 -4.16
C ASP A 147 5.48 -13.24 -4.58
N THR A 148 5.75 -13.34 -5.88
CA THR A 148 6.71 -14.29 -6.46
C THR A 148 8.02 -13.59 -6.87
N GLY A 149 8.36 -12.48 -6.22
CA GLY A 149 9.52 -11.67 -6.53
C GLY A 149 10.83 -12.23 -6.01
N CYS A 150 11.86 -11.38 -6.02
CA CYS A 150 13.22 -11.75 -5.62
C CYS A 150 13.38 -12.09 -4.13
N GLY A 151 12.36 -11.82 -3.30
CA GLY A 151 12.40 -12.04 -1.86
C GLY A 151 13.33 -11.05 -1.13
N MET A 152 13.64 -11.37 0.12
CA MET A 152 14.50 -10.56 0.99
C MET A 152 15.49 -11.46 1.69
N ASP A 153 16.77 -11.07 1.71
CA ASP A 153 17.76 -11.74 2.54
C ASP A 153 17.56 -11.42 4.04
N GLN A 154 18.25 -12.14 4.91
CA GLN A 154 18.06 -12.03 6.35
C GLN A 154 18.41 -10.61 6.88
N ALA A 155 19.43 -9.98 6.30
CA ALA A 155 19.82 -8.62 6.68
C ALA A 155 18.74 -7.59 6.33
N THR A 156 18.12 -7.73 5.17
CA THR A 156 16.99 -6.90 4.72
C THR A 156 15.75 -7.15 5.58
N GLN A 157 15.44 -8.42 5.87
CA GLN A 157 14.30 -8.79 6.73
C GLN A 157 14.43 -8.24 8.16
N ALA A 158 15.64 -8.15 8.72
CA ALA A 158 15.82 -7.59 10.06
C ALA A 158 15.49 -6.10 10.14
N ARG A 159 15.56 -5.38 9.01
CA ARG A 159 15.44 -3.92 8.92
C ARG A 159 14.24 -3.45 8.08
N ILE A 160 13.39 -4.36 7.62
CA ILE A 160 12.21 -4.10 6.77
C ILE A 160 11.26 -3.01 7.30
N PHE A 161 11.18 -2.84 8.62
CA PHE A 161 10.32 -1.85 9.26
C PHE A 161 11.08 -0.61 9.79
N GLU A 162 12.39 -0.52 9.59
CA GLU A 162 13.16 0.65 9.97
C GLU A 162 12.85 1.83 9.02
N PRO A 163 12.62 3.04 9.56
CA PRO A 163 12.47 4.23 8.74
C PRO A 163 13.83 4.72 8.21
N PHE A 164 14.03 4.63 6.90
CA PHE A 164 15.14 5.19 6.08
C PHE A 164 16.57 4.92 6.60
#